data_AF-A0A6B2G452-F1
#
_entry.id   AF-A0A6B2G452-F1
#
_cell.length_a   1.000
_cell.length_b   1.000
_cell.length_c   1.000
_cell.angle_alpha   90.00
_cell.angle_beta   90.00
_cell.angle_gamma   90.00
#
_symmetry.space_group_name_H-M   'P 1'
#
loop_
_entity.id
_entity.type
_entity.pdbx_description
1 polymer ?
#
loop_
_entity_poly.entity_id
_entity_poly.type
_entity_poly.pdbx_seq_one_letter_code
_entity_poly.pdbx_strand_id
1 'polypeptide(L)'
;CLYKIFRNERPDLEEKRIELTKMQGEYNLRLYNLQKKLLSVLNEAQGGLLDDERIISTLKQLNEQSIEISSKVEDSKNHLVVVNSSLDFYQPFATTCSLLYFLLQDLHALNNLYHYSLNFFFDIFNSVFVEVAPCSNNDDTIHLDTLVIVLLRKLVERV
;
A
#
# COMPACT_ATOMS: atom_id res chain seq x y z
N CYS A 1 0.31 -2.33 -11.42
CA CYS A 1 0.70 -1.11 -12.17
C CYS A 1 0.72 0.13 -11.27
N LEU A 2 -0.33 0.38 -10.48
CA LEU A 2 -0.45 1.55 -9.58
C LEU A 2 0.81 1.86 -8.76
N TYR A 3 1.26 0.95 -7.90
CA TYR A 3 2.46 1.20 -7.08
C TYR A 3 3.74 1.36 -7.92
N LYS A 4 3.81 0.76 -9.11
CA LYS A 4 4.99 0.91 -9.97
C LYS A 4 5.06 2.30 -10.61
N ILE A 5 3.94 2.83 -11.11
CA ILE A 5 3.90 4.22 -11.60
C ILE A 5 4.12 5.20 -10.45
N PHE A 6 3.47 4.98 -9.31
CA PHE A 6 3.61 5.87 -8.15
C PHE A 6 5.05 5.93 -7.63
N ARG A 7 5.73 4.78 -7.54
CA ARG A 7 7.16 4.72 -7.18
C ARG A 7 8.04 5.48 -8.16
N ASN A 8 7.71 5.46 -9.45
CA ASN A 8 8.49 6.16 -10.47
C ASN A 8 8.26 7.68 -10.43
N GLU A 9 7.01 8.11 -10.28
CA GLU A 9 6.60 9.52 -10.32
C GLU A 9 6.86 10.25 -8.99
N ARG A 10 6.63 9.56 -7.86
CA ARG A 10 6.70 10.13 -6.51
C ARG A 10 7.43 9.16 -5.55
N PRO A 11 8.74 8.93 -5.75
CA PRO A 11 9.51 8.02 -4.90
C PRO A 11 9.46 8.43 -3.42
N ASP A 12 9.53 9.74 -3.14
CA ASP A 12 9.50 10.28 -1.78
C ASP A 12 8.22 9.90 -1.01
N LEU A 13 7.06 9.95 -1.68
CA LEU A 13 5.78 9.59 -1.07
C LEU A 13 5.64 8.08 -0.91
N GLU A 14 6.18 7.29 -1.85
CA GLU A 14 6.18 5.83 -1.74
C GLU A 14 7.07 5.35 -0.58
N GLU A 15 8.25 5.94 -0.39
CA GLU A 15 9.10 5.65 0.77
C GLU A 15 8.39 5.96 2.08
N LYS A 16 7.76 7.14 2.18
CA LYS A 16 6.96 7.51 3.35
C LYS A 16 5.79 6.56 3.59
N ARG A 17 5.11 6.09 2.53
CA ARG A 17 4.03 5.10 2.64
C ARG A 17 4.52 3.77 3.20
N ILE A 18 5.67 3.29 2.70
CA ILE A 18 6.29 2.04 3.16
C ILE A 18 6.67 2.15 4.64
N GLU A 19 7.30 3.27 5.04
CA GLU A 19 7.66 3.52 6.44
C GLU A 19 6.42 3.55 7.35
N LEU A 20 5.39 4.31 6.99
CA LEU A 20 4.14 4.37 7.74
C LEU A 20 3.45 3.01 7.85
N THR A 21 3.46 2.21 6.79
CA THR A 21 2.88 0.85 6.79
C THR A 21 3.63 -0.07 7.75
N LYS A 22 4.97 0.04 7.76
CA LYS A 22 5.81 -0.72 8.69
C LYS A 22 5.53 -0.32 10.14
N MET A 23 5.53 0.97 10.43
CA MET A 23 5.23 1.50 11.77
C MET A 23 3.85 1.07 12.25
N GLN A 24 2.84 1.11 11.37
CA GLN A 24 1.50 0.63 11.68
C GLN A 24 1.49 -0.86 12.07
N GLY A 25 2.25 -1.70 11.35
CA GLY A 25 2.41 -3.12 11.68
C GLY A 25 3.04 -3.34 13.06
N GLU A 26 4.08 -2.57 13.38
CA GLU A 26 4.76 -2.62 14.68
C GLU A 26 3.84 -2.19 15.83
N TYR A 27 3.06 -1.12 15.65
CA TYR A 27 2.09 -0.67 16.65
C TYR A 27 0.97 -1.69 16.86
N ASN A 28 0.42 -2.27 15.79
CA ASN A 28 -0.61 -3.32 15.89
C ASN A 28 -0.09 -4.55 16.64
N LEU A 29 1.14 -4.99 16.36
CA LEU A 29 1.77 -6.10 17.07
C LEU A 29 1.97 -5.76 18.56
N ARG A 30 2.43 -4.54 18.86
CA ARG A 30 2.62 -4.08 20.24
C ARG A 30 1.30 -4.01 21.00
N LEU A 31 0.24 -3.51 20.36
CA LEU A 31 -1.11 -3.46 20.91
C LEU A 31 -1.65 -4.87 21.22
N TYR A 32 -1.50 -5.79 20.27
CA TYR A 32 -1.87 -7.20 20.46
C TYR A 32 -1.14 -7.84 21.66
N ASN A 33 0.17 -7.61 21.77
CA ASN A 33 0.98 -8.13 22.87
C ASN A 33 0.56 -7.53 24.23
N LEU A 34 0.20 -6.25 24.28
CA LEU A 34 -0.31 -5.62 25.49
C LEU A 34 -1.67 -6.18 25.90
N GLN A 35 -2.60 -6.33 24.95
CA GLN A 35 -3.91 -6.93 25.22
C GLN A 35 -3.78 -8.37 25.73
N LYS A 36 -2.88 -9.16 25.14
CA LYS A 36 -2.59 -10.53 25.59
C LYS A 36 -2.02 -10.56 27.00
N LYS A 37 -1.10 -9.65 27.34
CA LYS A 37 -0.55 -9.53 28.71
C LYS A 37 -1.63 -9.13 29.70
N LEU A 38 -2.48 -8.17 29.35
CA LEU A 38 -3.59 -7.72 30.19
C LEU A 38 -4.55 -8.88 30.49
N LEU A 39 -4.89 -9.68 29.47
CA LEU A 39 -5.73 -10.87 29.64
C LEU A 39 -5.07 -11.95 30.52
N SER A 40 -3.76 -12.17 30.40
CA SER A 40 -3.02 -13.11 31.26
C SER A 40 -3.08 -12.67 32.72
N VAL A 41 -2.74 -11.42 32.99
CA VAL A 41 -2.75 -10.86 34.35
C VAL A 41 -4.17 -10.88 34.93
N LEU A 42 -5.20 -10.62 34.13
CA LEU A 42 -6.60 -10.70 34.57
C LEU A 42 -7.00 -12.13 34.96
N ASN A 43 -6.62 -13.13 34.17
CA ASN A 43 -6.90 -14.54 34.45
C ASN A 43 -6.16 -15.03 35.70
N GLU A 44 -4.90 -14.65 35.87
CA GLU A 44 -4.10 -14.97 37.06
C GLU A 44 -4.70 -14.33 38.32
N ALA A 45 -5.24 -13.12 38.19
CA ALA A 45 -5.79 -12.38 39.30
C ALA A 45 -7.20 -12.84 39.74
N GLN A 46 -7.96 -13.58 38.93
CA GLN A 46 -9.28 -14.12 39.34
C GLN A 46 -9.22 -15.04 40.58
N GLY A 47 -8.04 -15.53 40.97
CA GLY A 47 -7.83 -16.29 42.21
C GLY A 47 -7.50 -15.47 43.47
N GLY A 48 -7.28 -14.14 43.38
CA GLY A 48 -6.80 -13.32 44.51
C GLY A 48 -6.75 -11.80 44.26
N LEU A 49 -7.62 -11.25 43.40
CA LEU A 49 -7.58 -9.88 42.87
C LEU A 49 -7.57 -8.75 43.92
N LEU A 50 -8.14 -8.99 45.10
CA LEU A 50 -8.39 -7.95 46.10
C LEU A 50 -7.25 -7.74 47.10
N ASP A 51 -6.30 -8.67 47.22
CA ASP A 51 -5.24 -8.61 48.24
C ASP A 51 -3.91 -8.01 47.73
N ASP A 52 -3.74 -7.85 46.42
CA ASP A 52 -2.44 -7.47 45.83
C ASP A 52 -2.53 -6.14 45.06
N GLU A 53 -2.28 -5.01 45.74
CA GLU A 53 -2.19 -3.65 45.15
C GLU A 53 -1.22 -3.58 43.95
N ARG A 54 -0.25 -4.49 43.89
CA ARG A 54 0.71 -4.65 42.80
C ARG A 54 0.05 -5.06 41.49
N ILE A 55 -0.97 -5.92 41.53
CA ILE A 55 -1.70 -6.37 40.34
C ILE A 55 -2.53 -5.21 39.78
N ILE A 56 -3.20 -4.45 40.64
CA ILE A 56 -4.03 -3.31 40.26
C ILE A 56 -3.18 -2.22 39.58
N SER A 57 -2.03 -1.88 40.16
CA SER A 57 -1.10 -0.90 39.56
C SER A 57 -0.56 -1.36 38.21
N THR A 58 -0.24 -2.65 38.07
CA THR A 58 0.21 -3.24 36.79
C THR A 58 -0.89 -3.20 35.73
N LEU A 59 -2.13 -3.56 36.08
CA LEU A 59 -3.28 -3.49 35.16
C LEU A 59 -3.56 -2.06 34.70
N LYS A 60 -3.48 -1.09 35.62
CA LYS A 60 -3.65 0.33 35.29
C LYS A 60 -2.58 0.80 34.30
N GLN A 61 -1.31 0.47 34.55
CA GLN A 61 -0.20 0.82 33.66
C GLN A 61 -0.35 0.18 32.27
N LEU A 62 -0.71 -1.11 32.20
CA LEU A 62 -0.92 -1.81 30.93
C LEU A 62 -2.10 -1.22 30.13
N ASN A 63 -3.16 -0.83 30.81
CA ASN A 63 -4.31 -0.19 30.20
C ASN A 63 -3.96 1.20 29.63
N GLU A 64 -3.27 2.04 30.41
CA GLU A 64 -2.78 3.35 29.97
C GLU A 64 -1.87 3.22 28.73
N GLN A 65 -0.94 2.27 28.73
CA GLN A 65 -0.08 2.00 27.58
C GLN A 65 -0.87 1.52 26.34
N SER A 66 -1.89 0.67 26.55
CA SER A 66 -2.76 0.21 25.46
C SER A 66 -3.54 1.36 24.83
N ILE A 67 -4.06 2.28 25.64
CA ILE A 67 -4.78 3.47 25.17
C ILE A 67 -3.82 4.38 24.37
N GLU A 68 -2.62 4.63 24.88
CA GLU A 68 -1.61 5.44 24.19
C GLU A 68 -1.24 4.86 22.82
N ILE A 69 -0.99 3.55 22.75
CA ILE A 69 -0.65 2.89 21.48
C ILE A 69 -1.83 2.84 20.54
N SER A 70 -3.05 2.66 21.04
CA SER A 70 -4.26 2.72 20.23
C SER A 70 -4.42 4.10 19.57
N SER A 71 -4.11 5.20 20.27
CA SER A 71 -4.09 6.54 19.68
C SER A 71 -3.08 6.63 18.55
N LYS A 72 -1.86 6.13 18.77
CA LYS A 72 -0.78 6.13 17.76
C LYS A 72 -1.13 5.31 16.51
N VAL A 73 -1.85 4.20 16.67
CA VAL A 73 -2.35 3.40 15.53
C VAL A 73 -3.33 4.22 14.69
N GLU A 74 -4.25 4.94 15.33
CA GLU A 74 -5.24 5.76 14.62
C GLU A 74 -4.58 6.96 13.92
N ASP A 75 -3.63 7.63 14.58
CA ASP A 75 -2.86 8.72 13.96
C ASP A 75 -2.09 8.23 12.73
N SER A 76 -1.40 7.10 12.84
CA SER A 76 -0.68 6.47 11.72
C SER A 76 -1.62 6.11 10.57
N LYS A 77 -2.85 5.66 10.88
CA LYS A 77 -3.86 5.32 9.89
C LYS A 77 -4.35 6.58 9.16
N ASN A 78 -4.58 7.68 9.87
CA ASN A 78 -4.96 8.95 9.28
C ASN A 78 -3.87 9.47 8.33
N HIS A 79 -2.60 9.37 8.72
CA HIS A 79 -1.48 9.72 7.83
C HIS A 79 -1.41 8.83 6.59
N LEU A 80 -1.63 7.52 6.73
CA LEU A 80 -1.68 6.61 5.59
C LEU A 80 -2.83 6.93 4.63
N VAL A 81 -4.00 7.33 5.13
CA VAL A 81 -5.13 7.76 4.27
C VAL A 81 -4.74 8.97 3.42
N VAL A 82 -4.07 9.95 4.02
CA VAL A 82 -3.60 11.15 3.30
C VAL A 82 -2.55 10.81 2.24
N VAL A 83 -1.66 9.86 2.50
CA VAL A 83 -0.69 9.42 1.49
C VAL A 83 -1.37 8.59 0.40
N ASN A 84 -2.29 7.71 0.77
CA ASN A 84 -3.01 6.86 -0.18
C ASN A 84 -3.96 7.64 -1.08
N SER A 85 -4.51 8.78 -0.65
CA SER A 85 -5.33 9.62 -1.54
C SER A 85 -4.54 10.16 -2.74
N SER A 86 -3.21 10.25 -2.62
CA SER A 86 -2.34 10.61 -3.75
C SER A 86 -2.26 9.48 -4.80
N LEU A 87 -2.55 8.22 -4.42
CA LEU A 87 -2.61 7.09 -5.36
C LEU A 87 -3.85 7.15 -6.23
N ASP A 88 -4.96 7.70 -5.72
CA ASP A 88 -6.24 7.78 -6.45
C ASP A 88 -6.07 8.51 -7.78
N PHE A 89 -5.16 9.49 -7.82
CA PHE A 89 -4.79 10.20 -9.03
C PHE A 89 -4.27 9.26 -10.15
N TYR A 90 -3.46 8.26 -9.80
CA TYR A 90 -2.85 7.31 -10.74
C TYR A 90 -3.72 6.07 -11.00
N GLN A 91 -4.84 5.94 -10.30
CA GLN A 91 -5.77 4.80 -10.40
C GLN A 91 -6.35 4.61 -11.82
N PRO A 92 -6.75 5.67 -12.57
CA PRO A 92 -7.24 5.51 -13.93
C PRO A 92 -6.21 4.87 -14.85
N PHE A 93 -4.96 5.32 -14.80
CA PHE A 93 -3.86 4.75 -15.59
C PHE A 93 -3.61 3.27 -15.24
N ALA A 94 -3.61 2.93 -13.94
CA ALA A 94 -3.45 1.55 -13.49
C ALA A 94 -4.58 0.63 -13.99
N THR A 95 -5.80 1.16 -14.07
CA THR A 95 -6.98 0.46 -14.57
C THR A 95 -6.85 0.20 -16.08
N THR A 96 -6.44 1.22 -16.85
CA THR A 96 -6.14 1.08 -18.28
C THR A 96 -5.05 0.05 -18.53
N CYS A 97 -3.97 0.04 -17.74
CA CYS A 97 -2.93 -0.98 -17.84
C CYS A 97 -3.46 -2.40 -17.62
N SER A 98 -4.35 -2.59 -16.64
CA SER A 98 -4.97 -3.89 -16.37
C SER A 98 -5.84 -4.33 -17.54
N LEU A 99 -6.65 -3.42 -18.08
CA LEU A 99 -7.50 -3.69 -19.23
C LEU A 99 -6.68 -4.07 -20.46
N LEU A 100 -5.59 -3.36 -20.74
CA LEU A 100 -4.71 -3.68 -21.86
C LEU A 100 -4.05 -5.05 -21.73
N TYR A 101 -3.64 -5.44 -20.54
CA TYR A 101 -3.09 -6.78 -20.33
C TYR A 101 -4.15 -7.87 -20.58
N PHE A 102 -5.40 -7.67 -20.13
CA PHE A 102 -6.47 -8.63 -20.41
C PHE A 102 -6.82 -8.69 -21.90
N LEU A 103 -6.91 -7.56 -22.59
CA LEU A 103 -7.10 -7.54 -24.05
C LEU A 103 -5.99 -8.31 -24.78
N LEU A 104 -4.75 -8.17 -24.32
CA LEU A 104 -3.59 -8.88 -24.86
C LEU A 104 -3.67 -10.40 -24.60
N GLN A 105 -4.29 -10.83 -23.49
CA GLN A 105 -4.58 -12.25 -23.26
C GLN A 105 -5.71 -12.77 -24.17
N ASP A 106 -6.73 -11.94 -24.42
CA ASP A 106 -7.86 -12.31 -25.27
C ASP A 106 -7.45 -12.54 -26.74
N LEU A 107 -6.32 -11.98 -27.20
CA LEU A 107 -5.76 -12.26 -28.53
C LEU A 107 -5.45 -13.75 -28.74
N HIS A 108 -5.17 -14.49 -27.68
CA HIS A 108 -4.97 -15.94 -27.75
C HIS A 108 -6.20 -16.67 -28.32
N ALA A 109 -7.41 -16.16 -28.06
CA ALA A 109 -8.65 -16.74 -28.57
C ALA A 109 -8.79 -16.60 -30.10
N LEU A 110 -8.12 -15.61 -30.71
CA LEU A 110 -8.09 -15.45 -32.17
C LEU A 110 -7.07 -16.40 -32.81
N ASN A 111 -5.89 -16.53 -32.19
CA ASN A 111 -4.86 -17.47 -32.61
C ASN A 111 -3.98 -17.86 -31.43
N ASN A 112 -3.81 -19.17 -31.21
CA ASN A 112 -3.03 -19.72 -30.11
C ASN A 112 -1.56 -19.25 -30.09
N LEU A 113 -1.03 -18.77 -31.22
CA LEU A 113 0.31 -18.19 -31.33
C LEU A 113 0.45 -16.84 -30.61
N TYR A 114 -0.64 -16.09 -30.43
CA TYR A 114 -0.66 -14.86 -29.65
C TYR A 114 -0.78 -15.19 -28.17
N HIS A 115 0.32 -15.67 -27.59
CA HIS A 115 0.43 -15.93 -26.16
C HIS A 115 1.56 -15.07 -25.57
N TYR A 116 1.18 -14.13 -24.72
CA TYR A 116 2.10 -13.17 -24.13
C TYR A 116 2.15 -13.36 -22.61
N SER A 117 3.36 -13.31 -22.05
CA SER A 117 3.54 -13.38 -20.60
C SER A 117 3.28 -12.03 -19.94
N LEU A 118 2.98 -12.05 -18.64
CA LEU A 118 2.92 -10.83 -17.84
C LEU A 118 4.27 -10.07 -17.82
N ASN A 119 5.39 -10.80 -17.92
CA ASN A 119 6.72 -10.20 -17.99
C ASN A 119 6.89 -9.37 -19.26
N PHE A 120 6.43 -9.87 -20.42
CA PHE A 120 6.44 -9.13 -21.68
C PHE A 120 5.69 -7.78 -21.55
N PHE A 121 4.51 -7.80 -20.93
CA PHE A 121 3.77 -6.57 -20.66
C PHE A 121 4.53 -5.63 -19.73
N PHE A 122 5.16 -6.16 -18.67
CA PHE A 122 5.93 -5.33 -17.75
C PHE A 122 7.21 -4.75 -18.36
N ASP A 123 7.85 -5.42 -19.30
CA ASP A 123 9.01 -4.88 -20.01
C ASP A 123 8.61 -3.65 -20.84
N ILE A 124 7.47 -3.73 -21.53
CA ILE A 124 6.88 -2.59 -22.24
C ILE A 124 6.54 -1.47 -21.27
N PHE A 125 5.81 -1.79 -20.21
CA PHE A 125 5.42 -0.84 -19.16
C PHE A 125 6.62 -0.10 -18.57
N ASN A 126 7.69 -0.81 -18.20
CA ASN A 126 8.90 -0.20 -17.66
C ASN A 126 9.60 0.71 -18.70
N SER A 127 9.57 0.34 -19.98
CA SER A 127 10.16 1.13 -21.05
C SER A 127 9.43 2.46 -21.33
N VAL A 128 8.19 2.61 -20.87
CA VAL A 128 7.44 3.88 -20.96
C VAL A 128 8.04 4.92 -20.02
N PHE A 129 8.37 4.54 -18.79
CA PHE A 129 8.97 5.44 -17.79
C PHE A 129 10.41 5.86 -18.10
N VAL A 130 11.10 5.09 -18.94
CA VAL A 130 12.44 5.47 -19.44
C VAL A 130 12.33 6.56 -20.50
N GLU A 131 11.26 6.56 -21.29
CA GLU A 131 11.05 7.53 -22.38
C GLU A 131 10.37 8.81 -21.90
N VAL A 132 9.41 8.69 -20.98
CA VAL A 132 8.68 9.82 -20.43
C VAL A 132 9.29 10.18 -19.08
N ALA A 133 9.94 11.34 -19.01
CA ALA A 133 10.49 11.87 -17.77
C ALA A 133 9.37 12.19 -16.76
N PRO A 134 9.62 12.06 -15.44
CA PRO A 134 8.65 12.40 -14.41
C PRO A 134 8.28 13.89 -14.47
N CYS A 135 7.00 14.19 -14.31
CA CYS A 135 6.48 15.55 -14.47
C CYS A 135 6.96 16.49 -13.36
N SER A 136 7.46 17.68 -13.72
CA SER A 136 7.91 18.69 -12.76
C SER A 136 6.87 19.78 -12.46
N ASN A 137 5.84 19.98 -13.29
CA ASN A 137 4.87 21.09 -13.15
C ASN A 137 3.44 20.75 -13.61
N ASN A 138 2.48 21.04 -12.71
CA ASN A 138 1.07 21.45 -12.80
C ASN A 138 0.04 20.82 -13.77
N ASP A 139 0.39 20.02 -14.78
CA ASP A 139 -0.59 19.35 -15.66
C ASP A 139 -0.52 17.82 -15.54
N ASP A 140 -0.72 17.33 -14.32
CA ASP A 140 -0.60 15.91 -14.01
C ASP A 140 -1.59 15.05 -14.84
N THR A 141 -2.75 15.57 -15.25
CA THR A 141 -3.76 14.84 -16.05
C THR A 141 -3.29 14.61 -17.49
N ILE A 142 -2.72 15.63 -18.12
CA ILE A 142 -2.17 15.53 -19.49
C ILE A 142 -0.98 14.56 -19.49
N HIS A 143 -0.21 14.53 -18.40
CA HIS A 143 0.88 13.57 -18.23
C HIS A 143 0.38 12.12 -18.20
N LEU A 144 -0.67 11.82 -17.43
CA LEU A 144 -1.25 10.48 -17.40
C LEU A 144 -1.76 10.05 -18.77
N ASP A 145 -2.44 10.94 -19.51
CA ASP A 145 -2.91 10.65 -20.87
C ASP A 145 -1.72 10.38 -21.81
N THR A 146 -0.64 11.15 -21.68
CA THR A 146 0.60 10.94 -22.45
C THR A 146 1.21 9.57 -22.15
N LEU A 147 1.27 9.17 -20.88
CA LEU A 147 1.75 7.83 -20.49
C LEU A 147 0.89 6.71 -21.09
N VAL A 148 -0.44 6.87 -21.12
CA VAL A 148 -1.34 5.89 -21.78
C VAL A 148 -1.05 5.81 -23.27
N ILE A 149 -0.93 6.95 -23.96
CA ILE A 149 -0.68 6.99 -25.41
C ILE A 149 0.65 6.31 -25.74
N VAL A 150 1.72 6.61 -24.99
CA VAL A 150 3.03 6.00 -25.20
C VAL A 150 2.98 4.50 -24.91
N LEU A 151 2.28 4.07 -23.86
CA LEU A 151 2.08 2.66 -23.55
C LEU A 151 1.37 1.92 -24.69
N LEU A 152 0.26 2.48 -25.18
CA LEU A 152 -0.50 1.92 -26.30
C LEU A 152 0.37 1.80 -27.56
N ARG A 153 1.09 2.86 -27.92
CA ARG A 153 1.98 2.87 -29.08
C ARG A 153 3.03 1.75 -28.97
N LYS A 154 3.71 1.63 -27.83
CA LYS A 154 4.72 0.57 -27.63
C LYS A 154 4.13 -0.83 -27.62
N LEU A 155 2.91 -0.98 -27.10
CA LEU A 155 2.22 -2.27 -27.10
C LEU A 155 1.89 -2.68 -28.54
N VAL A 156 1.36 -1.77 -29.35
CA VAL A 156 1.06 -2.03 -30.78
C VAL A 156 2.34 -2.28 -31.60
N GLU A 157 3.45 -1.62 -31.30
CA GLU A 157 4.73 -1.87 -32.00
C GLU A 157 5.35 -3.24 -31.70
N ARG A 158 5.01 -3.85 -30.56
CA ARG A 158 5.61 -5.12 -30.10
C ARG A 158 4.70 -6.35 -30.22
N VAL A 159 3.41 -6.15 -30.47
CA VAL A 159 2.38 -7.20 -30.65
C VAL A 159 2.18 -7.44 -32.14
#